data_AF-A0A2S4PQ29-F1
#
_entry.id   AF-A0A2S4PQ29-F1
#
_cell.length_a   1.000
_cell.length_b   1.000
_cell.length_c   1.000
_cell.angle_alpha   90.00
_cell.angle_beta   90.00
_cell.angle_gamma   90.00
#
_symmetry.space_group_name_H-M   'P 1'
#
loop_
_entity.id
_entity.type
_entity.pdbx_description
1 polymer ?
#
loop_
_entity_poly.entity_id
_entity_poly.type
_entity_poly.pdbx_seq_one_letter_code
_entity_poly.pdbx_strand_id
1 'polypeptide(L)'
;MYKSIRSELVTIKDTFSLKDVPKDSLYIGAAGILPYAATSCSTIYLAWDINYAEDNGFGYLLSPETAHQILDIITPIQIGYGAIIISFLGAVHWGLEYAGFGGKHSYRRLKYGVIAPIIAWPTLLMPVETALISQFIAFNYMYFVDARATVTGWFPPWYSIYRFVLTFFVGASIVVSLISRGQIVSPEQHQLRTLKEQATAEREAQFMNLESEENARREAREMAGKESDSDEDSEEEEEEEENDEGNNED
;
A
#
# COMPACT_ATOMS: atom_id res chain seq x y z
N MET A 1 -11.25 35.03 11.34
CA MET A 1 -10.94 33.79 10.58
C MET A 1 -10.23 34.07 9.26
N TYR A 2 -10.83 34.79 8.29
CA TYR A 2 -10.22 35.06 6.97
C TYR A 2 -8.83 35.77 6.99
N LYS A 3 -8.65 36.77 7.87
CA LYS A 3 -7.35 37.45 8.05
C LYS A 3 -6.26 36.55 8.65
N SER A 4 -6.62 35.58 9.51
CA SER A 4 -5.65 34.61 10.08
C SER A 4 -5.15 33.66 9.00
N ILE A 5 -6.07 33.08 8.23
CA ILE A 5 -5.74 32.17 7.12
C ILE A 5 -4.87 32.89 6.08
N ARG A 6 -5.20 34.14 5.72
CA ARG A 6 -4.34 34.92 4.81
C ARG A 6 -2.95 35.20 5.40
N SER A 7 -2.85 35.53 6.69
CA SER A 7 -1.57 35.75 7.34
C SER A 7 -0.74 34.47 7.36
N GLU A 8 -1.35 33.33 7.72
CA GLU A 8 -0.71 32.02 7.72
C GLU A 8 -0.25 31.62 6.31
N LEU A 9 -1.09 31.83 5.29
CA LEU A 9 -0.70 31.58 3.90
C LEU A 9 0.44 32.48 3.42
N VAL A 10 0.49 33.74 3.86
CA VAL A 10 1.60 34.64 3.56
C VAL A 10 2.87 34.17 4.27
N THR A 11 2.79 33.81 5.56
CA THR A 11 3.94 33.26 6.31
C THR A 11 4.45 31.96 5.70
N ILE A 12 3.56 31.05 5.30
CA ILE A 12 3.91 29.81 4.59
C ILE A 12 4.58 30.15 3.26
N LYS A 13 3.99 31.04 2.46
CA LYS A 13 4.56 31.46 1.17
C LYS A 13 5.95 32.08 1.33
N ASP A 14 6.15 32.91 2.36
CA ASP A 14 7.43 33.57 2.62
C ASP A 14 8.46 32.56 3.16
N THR A 15 8.04 31.59 3.96
CA THR A 15 8.90 30.49 4.45
C THR A 15 9.32 29.55 3.32
N PHE A 16 8.41 29.25 2.38
CA PHE A 16 8.67 28.44 1.18
C PHE A 16 9.05 29.27 -0.05
N SER A 17 9.46 30.51 0.14
CA SER A 17 9.83 31.41 -0.94
C SER A 17 11.16 30.97 -1.58
N LEU A 18 11.08 30.42 -2.79
CA LEU A 18 12.25 30.07 -3.60
C LEU A 18 12.95 31.28 -4.26
N LYS A 19 12.64 32.51 -3.83
CA LYS A 19 13.19 33.74 -4.43
C LYS A 19 14.71 33.85 -4.30
N ASP A 20 15.27 33.31 -3.23
CA ASP A 20 16.71 33.36 -2.93
C ASP A 20 17.50 32.23 -3.61
N VAL A 21 16.80 31.29 -4.27
CA VAL A 21 17.43 30.19 -4.99
C VAL A 21 17.91 30.68 -6.36
N PRO A 22 19.16 30.40 -6.76
CA PRO A 22 19.64 30.70 -8.11
C PRO A 22 18.74 30.07 -9.17
N LYS A 23 18.33 30.87 -10.18
CA LYS A 23 17.39 30.42 -11.22
C LYS A 23 17.89 29.17 -11.95
N ASP A 24 19.19 29.10 -12.22
CA ASP A 24 19.81 27.97 -12.90
C ASP A 24 19.64 26.67 -12.10
N SER A 25 19.85 26.73 -10.78
CA SER A 25 19.62 25.59 -9.89
C SER A 25 18.15 25.19 -9.84
N LEU A 26 17.23 26.16 -9.86
CA LEU A 26 15.79 25.89 -9.84
C LEU A 26 15.33 25.16 -11.11
N TYR A 27 15.78 25.57 -12.29
CA TYR A 27 15.41 24.90 -13.54
C TYR A 27 15.98 23.48 -13.63
N ILE A 28 17.25 23.29 -13.28
CA ILE A 28 17.87 21.96 -13.30
C ILE A 28 17.24 21.05 -12.24
N GLY A 29 16.93 21.58 -11.06
CA GLY A 29 16.21 20.87 -10.02
C GLY A 29 14.81 20.43 -10.45
N ALA A 30 14.06 21.34 -11.07
CA ALA A 30 12.74 21.04 -11.61
C ALA A 30 12.77 20.00 -12.73
N ALA A 31 13.76 20.08 -13.63
CA ALA A 31 13.98 19.08 -14.66
C ALA A 31 14.21 17.67 -14.06
N GLY A 32 14.89 17.60 -12.91
CA GLY A 32 15.08 16.36 -12.17
C GLY A 32 13.79 15.74 -11.59
N ILE A 33 12.70 16.49 -11.47
CA ILE A 33 11.40 15.96 -11.02
C ILE A 33 10.64 15.32 -12.19
N LEU A 34 10.93 15.71 -13.43
CA LEU A 34 10.14 15.28 -14.61
C LEU A 34 10.03 13.76 -14.74
N PRO A 35 11.11 12.95 -14.59
CA PRO A 35 10.97 11.50 -14.67
C PRO A 35 10.08 10.92 -13.56
N TYR A 36 10.08 11.51 -12.36
CA TYR A 36 9.19 11.11 -11.27
C TYR A 36 7.73 11.42 -11.56
N ALA A 37 7.45 12.63 -12.07
CA ALA A 37 6.10 13.01 -12.46
C ALA A 37 5.60 12.13 -13.62
N ALA A 38 6.44 11.88 -14.63
CA ALA A 38 6.08 11.04 -15.76
C ALA A 38 5.81 9.59 -15.33
N THR A 39 6.70 8.99 -14.55
CA THR A 39 6.53 7.59 -14.09
C THR A 39 5.31 7.45 -13.19
N SER A 40 5.12 8.33 -12.19
CA SER A 40 3.96 8.26 -11.28
C SER A 40 2.62 8.51 -11.98
N CYS A 41 2.52 9.51 -12.88
CA CYS A 41 1.32 9.72 -13.68
C CYS A 41 0.99 8.52 -14.57
N SER A 42 2.01 7.94 -15.21
CA SER A 42 1.83 6.72 -16.00
C SER A 42 1.38 5.55 -15.14
N THR A 43 1.93 5.39 -13.92
CA THR A 43 1.50 4.34 -12.99
C THR A 43 0.04 4.52 -12.55
N ILE A 44 -0.39 5.75 -12.25
CA ILE A 44 -1.82 6.04 -11.96
C ILE A 44 -2.70 5.62 -13.13
N TYR A 45 -2.32 6.05 -14.33
CA TYR A 45 -3.08 5.78 -15.54
C TYR A 45 -3.21 4.28 -15.82
N LEU A 46 -2.09 3.55 -15.74
CA LEU A 46 -2.08 2.10 -15.93
C LEU A 46 -2.87 1.36 -14.85
N ALA A 47 -2.76 1.80 -13.59
CA ALA A 47 -3.56 1.22 -12.52
C ALA A 47 -5.06 1.39 -12.77
N TRP A 48 -5.48 2.57 -13.24
CA TRP A 48 -6.87 2.83 -13.60
C TRP A 48 -7.34 1.98 -14.79
N ASP A 49 -6.54 1.87 -15.86
CA ASP A 49 -6.89 1.09 -17.05
C ASP A 49 -7.00 -0.41 -16.73
N ILE A 50 -6.13 -0.94 -15.85
CA ILE A 50 -6.20 -2.33 -15.37
C ILE A 50 -7.49 -2.58 -14.57
N ASN A 51 -7.83 -1.70 -13.62
CA ASN A 51 -9.06 -1.84 -12.83
C ASN A 51 -10.31 -1.71 -13.72
N TYR A 52 -10.29 -0.80 -14.69
CA TYR A 52 -11.39 -0.66 -15.64
C TYR A 52 -11.58 -1.93 -16.49
N ALA A 53 -10.49 -2.57 -16.90
CA ALA A 53 -10.53 -3.79 -17.68
C ALA A 53 -11.08 -4.98 -16.87
N GLU A 54 -10.85 -5.03 -15.56
CA GLU A 54 -11.40 -6.05 -14.66
C GLU A 54 -12.93 -5.96 -14.61
N ASP A 55 -13.48 -4.74 -14.49
CA ASP A 55 -14.93 -4.52 -14.41
C ASP A 55 -15.66 -4.75 -15.75
N ASN A 56 -15.02 -4.44 -16.87
CA ASN A 56 -15.67 -4.41 -18.20
C ASN A 56 -15.24 -5.55 -19.14
N GLY A 57 -14.20 -6.32 -18.78
CA GLY A 57 -13.64 -7.41 -19.59
C GLY A 57 -12.75 -6.98 -20.76
N PHE A 58 -12.59 -5.67 -21.01
CA PHE A 58 -11.66 -5.11 -22.00
C PHE A 58 -11.07 -3.78 -21.49
N GLY A 59 -9.79 -3.53 -21.77
CA GLY A 59 -9.14 -2.27 -21.39
C GLY A 59 -9.59 -1.10 -22.26
N TYR A 60 -9.47 0.12 -21.75
CA TYR A 60 -9.96 1.31 -22.43
C TYR A 60 -9.04 1.71 -23.60
N LEU A 61 -7.73 1.69 -23.37
CA LEU A 61 -6.73 1.97 -24.41
C LEU A 61 -5.69 0.86 -24.59
N LEU A 62 -5.36 0.12 -23.53
CA LEU A 62 -4.38 -0.96 -23.58
C LEU A 62 -5.03 -2.30 -23.22
N SER A 63 -4.49 -3.40 -23.76
CA SER A 63 -4.86 -4.72 -23.24
C SER A 63 -4.31 -4.88 -21.81
N PRO A 64 -4.98 -5.63 -20.92
CA PRO A 64 -4.51 -5.86 -19.56
C PRO A 64 -3.07 -6.37 -19.50
N GLU A 65 -2.72 -7.29 -20.39
CA GLU A 65 -1.38 -7.87 -20.48
C GLU A 65 -0.33 -6.81 -20.85
N THR A 66 -0.68 -5.93 -21.79
CA THR A 66 0.20 -4.84 -22.20
C THR A 66 0.37 -3.82 -21.08
N ALA A 67 -0.69 -3.50 -20.36
CA ALA A 67 -0.65 -2.56 -19.24
C ALA A 67 0.26 -3.07 -18.11
N HIS A 68 0.16 -4.36 -17.76
CA HIS A 68 1.07 -5.00 -16.80
C HIS A 68 2.53 -4.97 -17.27
N GLN A 69 2.82 -5.31 -18.52
CA GLN A 69 4.18 -5.27 -19.07
C GLN A 69 4.80 -3.86 -19.02
N ILE A 70 4.03 -2.83 -19.36
CA ILE A 70 4.50 -1.44 -19.30
C ILE A 70 4.76 -1.05 -17.84
N LEU A 71 3.91 -1.47 -16.91
CA LEU A 71 4.08 -1.19 -15.49
C LEU A 71 5.37 -1.82 -14.94
N ASP A 72 5.69 -3.03 -15.37
CA ASP A 72 6.93 -3.75 -15.01
C ASP A 72 8.19 -3.07 -15.57
N ILE A 73 8.07 -2.27 -16.64
CA ILE A 73 9.18 -1.48 -17.20
C ILE A 73 9.30 -0.12 -16.52
N ILE A 74 8.19 0.59 -16.32
CA ILE A 74 8.17 1.95 -15.74
C ILE A 74 8.67 1.95 -14.30
N THR A 75 8.36 0.90 -13.56
CA THR A 75 8.63 0.81 -12.14
C THR A 75 10.14 0.75 -11.82
N PRO A 76 10.93 -0.16 -12.43
CA PRO A 76 12.39 -0.15 -12.31
C PRO A 76 13.03 1.15 -12.79
N ILE A 77 12.45 1.85 -13.77
CA ILE A 77 12.95 3.17 -14.21
C ILE A 77 12.84 4.19 -13.08
N GLN A 78 11.69 4.25 -12.40
CA GLN A 78 11.49 5.16 -11.27
C GLN A 78 12.46 4.85 -10.11
N ILE A 79 12.61 3.57 -9.76
CA ILE A 79 13.53 3.12 -8.69
C ILE A 79 14.99 3.39 -9.09
N GLY A 80 15.39 3.04 -10.31
CA GLY A 80 16.74 3.27 -10.83
C GLY A 80 17.11 4.75 -10.81
N TYR A 81 16.20 5.60 -11.28
CA TYR A 81 16.38 7.04 -11.27
C TYR A 81 16.48 7.60 -9.84
N GLY A 82 15.67 7.08 -8.91
CA GLY A 82 15.75 7.43 -7.49
C GLY A 82 17.10 7.12 -6.86
N ALA A 83 17.63 5.93 -7.12
CA ALA A 83 18.93 5.52 -6.60
C ALA A 83 20.06 6.43 -7.13
N ILE A 84 19.99 6.82 -8.40
CA ILE A 84 20.92 7.76 -9.02
C ILE A 84 20.85 9.12 -8.32
N ILE A 85 19.65 9.69 -8.12
CA ILE A 85 19.51 10.98 -7.45
C ILE A 85 20.05 10.91 -6.03
N ILE A 86 19.67 9.90 -5.24
CA ILE A 86 20.16 9.75 -3.85
C ILE A 86 21.70 9.75 -3.83
N SER A 87 22.33 9.03 -4.76
CA SER A 87 23.78 9.00 -4.89
C SER A 87 24.37 10.39 -5.20
N PHE A 88 23.75 11.15 -6.11
CA PHE A 88 24.16 12.52 -6.41
C PHE A 88 24.04 13.46 -5.21
N LEU A 89 23.01 13.31 -4.37
CA LEU A 89 22.87 14.13 -3.16
C LEU A 89 24.04 13.95 -2.22
N GLY A 90 24.49 12.71 -2.04
CA GLY A 90 25.72 12.43 -1.31
C GLY A 90 26.93 13.11 -1.96
N ALA A 91 27.07 13.02 -3.29
CA ALA A 91 28.19 13.60 -4.02
C ALA A 91 28.27 15.14 -3.91
N VAL A 92 27.15 15.84 -3.70
CA VAL A 92 27.17 17.30 -3.45
C VAL A 92 28.02 17.65 -2.22
N HIS A 93 28.04 16.78 -1.19
CA HIS A 93 28.89 16.97 -0.01
C HIS A 93 30.38 16.94 -0.37
N TRP A 94 30.79 16.08 -1.31
CA TRP A 94 32.17 16.07 -1.82
C TRP A 94 32.49 17.35 -2.59
N GLY A 95 31.60 17.75 -3.51
CA GLY A 95 31.80 18.94 -4.33
C GLY A 95 32.01 20.20 -3.50
N LEU A 96 31.18 20.40 -2.47
CA LEU A 96 31.28 21.56 -1.60
C LEU A 96 32.45 21.47 -0.60
N GLU A 97 32.84 20.28 -0.15
CA GLU A 97 34.06 20.08 0.66
C GLU A 97 35.31 20.48 -0.13
N TYR A 98 35.42 20.02 -1.38
CA TYR A 98 36.55 20.35 -2.24
C TYR A 98 36.55 21.81 -2.69
N ALA A 99 35.37 22.42 -2.85
CA ALA A 99 35.23 23.87 -3.06
C ALA A 99 35.59 24.70 -1.81
N GLY A 100 35.74 24.08 -0.63
CA GLY A 100 36.02 24.78 0.63
C GLY A 100 34.84 25.58 1.19
N PHE A 101 33.62 25.35 0.70
CA PHE A 101 32.44 26.07 1.15
C PHE A 101 32.07 25.67 2.58
N GLY A 102 31.94 26.65 3.48
CA GLY A 102 31.64 26.40 4.89
C GLY A 102 32.81 25.85 5.70
N GLY A 103 34.04 25.92 5.16
CA GLY A 103 35.25 25.35 5.77
C GLY A 103 35.49 23.89 5.38
N LYS A 104 36.69 23.39 5.67
CA LYS A 104 37.08 21.99 5.41
C LYS A 104 36.78 21.11 6.62
N HIS A 105 35.88 20.16 6.45
CA HIS A 105 35.45 19.22 7.49
C HIS A 105 35.92 17.78 7.23
N SER A 106 36.63 17.55 6.12
CA SER A 106 37.26 16.29 5.73
C SER A 106 36.28 15.12 5.82
N TYR A 107 36.69 13.99 6.41
CA TYR A 107 35.91 12.76 6.55
C TYR A 107 34.49 12.96 7.09
N ARG A 108 34.28 13.94 7.99
CA ARG A 108 32.96 14.18 8.60
C ARG A 108 31.91 14.57 7.57
N ARG A 109 32.30 15.29 6.51
CA ARG A 109 31.43 15.66 5.39
C ARG A 109 31.50 14.63 4.26
N LEU A 110 32.69 14.14 3.95
CA LEU A 110 32.90 13.19 2.85
C LEU A 110 32.13 11.87 3.04
N LYS A 111 31.89 11.42 4.28
CA LYS A 111 31.14 10.18 4.52
C LYS A 111 29.75 10.17 3.88
N TYR A 112 29.08 11.33 3.76
CA TYR A 112 27.72 11.39 3.20
C TYR A 112 27.68 11.03 1.72
N GLY A 113 28.76 11.32 0.97
CA GLY A 113 28.89 10.87 -0.42
C GLY A 113 29.07 9.37 -0.59
N VAL A 114 29.47 8.66 0.47
CA VAL A 114 29.56 7.19 0.48
C VAL A 114 28.28 6.56 1.04
N ILE A 115 27.72 7.12 2.12
CA ILE A 115 26.51 6.62 2.78
C ILE A 115 25.32 6.64 1.82
N ALA A 116 25.15 7.71 1.05
CA ALA A 116 24.01 7.86 0.16
C ALA A 116 23.93 6.73 -0.91
N PRO A 117 24.98 6.45 -1.71
CA PRO A 117 24.96 5.33 -2.66
C PRO A 117 24.88 3.96 -1.97
N ILE A 118 25.47 3.78 -0.78
CA ILE A 118 25.33 2.53 0.00
C ILE A 118 23.88 2.26 0.38
N ILE A 119 23.11 3.30 0.72
CA ILE A 119 21.68 3.18 1.01
C ILE A 119 20.87 2.98 -0.29
N ALA A 120 21.24 3.69 -1.36
CA ALA A 120 20.51 3.68 -2.61
C ALA A 120 20.65 2.35 -3.38
N TRP A 121 21.86 1.81 -3.48
CA TRP A 121 22.16 0.66 -4.32
C TRP A 121 21.33 -0.61 -3.98
N PRO A 122 21.17 -1.01 -2.70
CA PRO A 122 20.35 -2.17 -2.35
C PRO A 122 18.89 -2.05 -2.78
N THR A 123 18.34 -0.84 -2.90
CA THR A 123 16.95 -0.63 -3.33
C THR A 123 16.70 -1.10 -4.76
N LEU A 124 17.74 -1.19 -5.59
CA LEU A 124 17.63 -1.72 -6.96
C LEU A 124 17.36 -3.23 -7.01
N LEU A 125 17.63 -3.94 -5.91
CA LEU A 125 17.50 -5.40 -5.80
C LEU A 125 16.27 -5.80 -4.98
N MET A 126 15.55 -4.83 -4.43
CA MET A 126 14.37 -5.06 -3.60
C MET A 126 13.11 -5.23 -4.46
N PRO A 127 12.08 -5.93 -3.93
CA PRO A 127 10.72 -5.83 -4.45
C PRO A 127 10.28 -4.37 -4.56
N VAL A 128 9.40 -4.08 -5.51
CA VAL A 128 9.06 -2.70 -5.88
C VAL A 128 8.56 -1.88 -4.69
N GLU A 129 7.65 -2.43 -3.90
CA GLU A 129 7.02 -1.74 -2.79
C GLU A 129 8.06 -1.37 -1.73
N THR A 130 8.92 -2.33 -1.38
CA THR A 130 9.97 -2.13 -0.38
C THR A 130 11.08 -1.22 -0.90
N ALA A 131 11.39 -1.27 -2.20
CA ALA A 131 12.31 -0.35 -2.86
C ALA A 131 11.80 1.10 -2.78
N LEU A 132 10.55 1.35 -3.18
CA LEU A 132 9.92 2.66 -3.16
C LEU A 132 9.81 3.23 -1.73
N ILE A 133 9.40 2.42 -0.75
CA ILE A 133 9.36 2.82 0.67
C ILE A 133 10.77 3.15 1.18
N SER A 134 11.76 2.30 0.88
CA SER A 134 13.14 2.53 1.31
C SER A 134 13.72 3.81 0.69
N GLN A 135 13.46 4.07 -0.59
CA GLN A 135 13.88 5.30 -1.25
C GLN A 135 13.17 6.53 -0.70
N PHE A 136 11.87 6.45 -0.38
CA PHE A 136 11.16 7.53 0.29
C PHE A 136 11.83 7.89 1.61
N ILE A 137 12.15 6.89 2.43
CA ILE A 137 12.87 7.09 3.69
C ILE A 137 14.27 7.67 3.43
N ALA A 138 14.99 7.17 2.44
CA ALA A 138 16.33 7.65 2.09
C ALA A 138 16.32 9.11 1.63
N PHE A 139 15.35 9.53 0.80
CA PHE A 139 15.20 10.93 0.39
C PHE A 139 14.93 11.86 1.58
N ASN A 140 14.06 11.44 2.49
CA ASN A 140 13.79 12.19 3.73
C ASN A 140 15.03 12.26 4.62
N TYR A 141 15.72 11.14 4.80
CA TYR A 141 16.98 11.09 5.53
C TYR A 141 18.03 12.04 4.95
N MET A 142 18.24 12.01 3.64
CA MET A 142 19.17 12.92 2.96
C MET A 142 18.75 14.38 3.10
N TYR A 143 17.45 14.67 3.00
CA TYR A 143 16.93 16.02 3.29
C TYR A 143 17.28 16.46 4.72
N PHE A 144 17.11 15.60 5.74
CA PHE A 144 17.49 15.95 7.11
C PHE A 144 18.98 16.20 7.27
N VAL A 145 19.83 15.41 6.60
CA VAL A 145 21.28 15.61 6.56
C VAL A 145 21.61 16.97 5.93
N ASP A 146 21.00 17.29 4.80
CA ASP A 146 21.23 18.55 4.07
C ASP A 146 20.72 19.77 4.84
N ALA A 147 19.56 19.65 5.50
CA ALA A 147 19.00 20.69 6.34
C ALA A 147 19.91 20.98 7.55
N ARG A 148 20.41 19.93 8.22
CA ARG A 148 21.40 20.07 9.29
C ARG A 148 22.69 20.71 8.78
N ALA A 149 23.18 20.28 7.62
CA ALA A 149 24.38 20.84 7.00
C ALA A 149 24.20 22.32 6.64
N THR A 150 22.99 22.73 6.25
CA THR A 150 22.65 24.14 6.00
C THR A 150 22.68 24.95 7.29
N VAL A 151 22.08 24.45 8.38
CA VAL A 151 22.10 25.12 9.70
C VAL A 151 23.51 25.24 10.26
N THR A 152 24.39 24.26 10.02
CA THR A 152 25.80 24.33 10.45
C THR A 152 26.68 25.14 9.50
N GLY A 153 26.11 25.78 8.47
CA GLY A 153 26.84 26.62 7.52
C GLY A 153 27.69 25.86 6.49
N TRP A 154 27.52 24.54 6.37
CA TRP A 154 28.20 23.73 5.35
C TRP A 154 27.57 23.90 3.97
N PHE A 155 26.31 24.29 3.92
CA PHE A 155 25.56 24.55 2.69
C PHE A 155 25.01 25.98 2.73
N PRO A 156 24.74 26.58 1.56
CA PRO A 156 24.16 27.91 1.52
C PRO A 156 22.73 27.91 2.10
N PRO A 157 22.28 28.99 2.76
CA PRO A 157 21.01 29.03 3.48
C PRO A 157 19.77 28.63 2.66
N TRP A 158 19.77 28.98 1.37
CA TRP A 158 18.67 28.66 0.45
C TRP A 158 18.60 27.17 0.08
N TYR A 159 19.65 26.38 0.33
CA TYR A 159 19.70 24.99 -0.12
C TYR A 159 18.67 24.11 0.58
N SER A 160 18.45 24.33 1.88
CA SER A 160 17.49 23.52 2.64
C SER A 160 16.06 23.68 2.12
N ILE A 161 15.63 24.90 1.81
CA ILE A 161 14.26 25.13 1.30
C ILE A 161 14.09 24.61 -0.12
N TYR A 162 15.12 24.79 -0.96
CA TYR A 162 15.18 24.20 -2.29
C TYR A 162 15.06 22.67 -2.22
N ARG A 163 15.85 22.03 -1.36
CA ARG A 163 15.85 20.58 -1.18
C ARG A 163 14.53 20.07 -0.63
N PHE A 164 13.90 20.78 0.31
CA PHE A 164 12.58 20.44 0.82
C PHE A 164 11.56 20.34 -0.31
N VAL A 165 11.47 21.36 -1.19
CA VAL A 165 10.51 21.38 -2.29
C VAL A 165 10.76 20.21 -3.26
N LEU A 166 12.02 19.95 -3.64
CA LEU A 166 12.34 18.82 -4.52
C LEU A 166 12.00 17.47 -3.89
N THR A 167 12.41 17.27 -2.62
CA THR A 167 12.12 16.03 -1.88
C THR A 167 10.62 15.85 -1.69
N PHE A 168 9.85 16.93 -1.50
CA PHE A 168 8.40 16.86 -1.41
C PHE A 168 7.77 16.33 -2.70
N PHE A 169 8.12 16.88 -3.87
CA PHE A 169 7.56 16.41 -5.14
C PHE A 169 7.98 14.98 -5.49
N VAL A 170 9.24 14.63 -5.24
CA VAL A 170 9.73 13.26 -5.42
C VAL A 170 9.01 12.31 -4.47
N GLY A 171 8.90 12.68 -3.19
CA GLY A 171 8.22 11.88 -2.17
C GLY A 171 6.73 11.70 -2.47
N ALA A 172 6.03 12.75 -2.90
CA ALA A 172 4.65 12.68 -3.34
C ALA A 172 4.49 11.74 -4.55
N SER A 173 5.39 11.83 -5.54
CA SER A 173 5.38 10.94 -6.70
C SER A 173 5.57 9.47 -6.29
N ILE A 174 6.47 9.19 -5.35
CA ILE A 174 6.68 7.83 -4.81
C ILE A 174 5.42 7.33 -4.09
N VAL A 175 4.82 8.14 -3.23
CA VAL A 175 3.60 7.79 -2.49
C VAL A 175 2.44 7.50 -3.46
N VAL A 176 2.29 8.33 -4.49
CA VAL A 176 1.30 8.13 -5.55
C VAL A 176 1.53 6.82 -6.29
N SER A 177 2.77 6.51 -6.69
CA SER A 177 3.11 5.22 -7.31
C SER A 177 2.80 4.04 -6.39
N LEU A 178 3.07 4.16 -5.08
CA LEU A 178 2.77 3.12 -4.08
C LEU A 178 1.27 2.88 -3.93
N ILE A 179 0.47 3.95 -3.79
CA ILE A 179 -0.99 3.84 -3.66
C ILE A 179 -1.59 3.24 -4.92
N SER A 180 -1.18 3.75 -6.09
CA SER A 180 -1.70 3.28 -7.38
C SER A 180 -1.39 1.80 -7.59
N ARG A 181 -0.17 1.36 -7.27
CA ARG A 181 0.17 -0.07 -7.35
C ARG A 181 -0.55 -0.92 -6.32
N GLY A 182 -0.81 -0.39 -5.12
CA GLY A 182 -1.62 -1.08 -4.11
C GLY A 182 -3.09 -1.30 -4.53
N GLN A 183 -3.58 -0.56 -5.51
CA GLN A 183 -4.90 -0.73 -6.11
C GLN A 183 -4.93 -1.75 -7.26
N ILE A 184 -3.78 -2.22 -7.74
CA ILE A 184 -3.72 -3.19 -8.84
C ILE A 184 -3.87 -4.58 -8.22
N VAL A 185 -4.90 -5.33 -8.66
CA VAL A 185 -5.04 -6.74 -8.31
C VAL A 185 -4.00 -7.52 -9.10
N SER A 186 -2.88 -7.86 -8.44
CA SER A 186 -1.85 -8.70 -9.07
C SER A 186 -2.43 -10.10 -9.39
N PRO A 187 -1.95 -10.81 -10.42
CA PRO A 187 -2.36 -12.18 -10.71
C PRO A 187 -2.23 -13.14 -9.51
N GLU A 188 -1.20 -12.93 -8.68
CA GLU A 188 -0.98 -13.66 -7.43
C GLU A 188 -2.08 -13.37 -6.38
N GLN A 189 -2.57 -12.13 -6.31
CA GLN A 189 -3.69 -11.77 -5.45
C GLN A 189 -5.02 -12.32 -5.97
N HIS A 190 -5.21 -12.41 -7.30
CA HIS A 190 -6.35 -13.13 -7.87
C HIS A 190 -6.34 -14.60 -7.42
N GLN A 191 -5.21 -15.30 -7.54
CA GLN A 191 -5.12 -16.68 -7.05
C GLN A 191 -5.44 -16.78 -5.55
N LEU A 192 -4.87 -15.90 -4.71
CA LEU A 192 -5.15 -15.89 -3.27
C LEU A 192 -6.61 -15.55 -2.94
N ARG A 193 -7.24 -14.62 -3.67
CA ARG A 193 -8.67 -14.29 -3.52
C ARG A 193 -9.54 -15.48 -3.93
N THR A 194 -9.26 -16.11 -5.07
CA THR A 194 -9.98 -17.30 -5.54
C THR A 194 -9.84 -18.46 -4.55
N LEU A 195 -8.65 -18.71 -4.01
CA LEU A 195 -8.44 -19.73 -2.98
C LEU A 195 -9.21 -19.41 -1.69
N LYS A 196 -9.23 -18.15 -1.28
CA LYS A 196 -9.99 -17.70 -0.12
C LYS A 196 -11.50 -17.84 -0.34
N GLU A 197 -11.99 -17.46 -1.51
CA GLU A 197 -13.39 -17.63 -1.91
C GLU A 197 -13.80 -19.10 -1.94
N GLN A 198 -12.97 -19.97 -2.54
CA GLN A 198 -13.18 -21.42 -2.54
C GLN A 198 -13.22 -21.98 -1.11
N ALA A 199 -12.25 -21.64 -0.26
CA ALA A 199 -12.23 -22.10 1.13
C ALA A 199 -13.43 -21.59 1.95
N THR A 200 -13.91 -20.38 1.68
CA THR A 200 -15.08 -19.81 2.36
C THR A 200 -16.36 -20.50 1.89
N ALA A 201 -16.51 -20.73 0.59
CA ALA A 201 -17.64 -21.44 0.00
C ALA A 201 -17.71 -22.90 0.47
N GLU A 202 -16.58 -23.60 0.54
CA GLU A 202 -16.51 -24.96 1.10
C GLU A 202 -16.95 -24.99 2.57
N ARG A 203 -16.51 -24.01 3.37
CA ARG A 203 -16.89 -23.89 4.78
C ARG A 203 -18.38 -23.62 4.94
N GLU A 204 -18.95 -22.75 4.11
CA GLU A 204 -20.39 -22.47 4.09
C GLU A 204 -21.19 -23.71 3.69
N ALA A 205 -20.77 -24.43 2.64
CA ALA A 205 -21.41 -25.67 2.21
C ALA A 205 -21.35 -26.76 3.30
N GLN A 206 -20.22 -26.89 4.01
CA GLN A 206 -20.11 -27.80 5.15
C GLN A 206 -21.08 -27.43 6.28
N PHE A 207 -21.19 -26.14 6.60
CA PHE A 207 -22.10 -25.68 7.65
C PHE A 207 -23.57 -25.97 7.29
N MET A 208 -23.97 -25.69 6.05
CA MET A 208 -25.33 -26.00 5.56
C MET A 208 -25.64 -27.50 5.56
N ASN A 209 -24.66 -28.35 5.23
CA ASN A 209 -24.82 -29.80 5.29
C ASN A 209 -24.97 -30.31 6.73
N LEU A 210 -24.21 -29.75 7.67
CA LEU A 210 -24.34 -30.10 9.10
C LEU A 210 -25.68 -29.65 9.68
N GLU A 211 -26.15 -28.45 9.32
CA GLU A 211 -27.45 -27.95 9.76
C GLU A 211 -28.60 -28.77 9.19
N SER A 212 -28.52 -29.18 7.92
CA SER A 212 -29.54 -30.06 7.32
C SER A 212 -29.52 -31.46 7.94
N GLU A 213 -28.35 -32.02 8.27
CA GLU A 213 -28.24 -33.28 9.00
C GLU A 213 -28.81 -33.17 10.42
N GLU A 214 -28.52 -32.08 11.14
CA GLU A 214 -29.06 -31.85 12.48
C GLU A 214 -30.58 -31.68 12.46
N ASN A 215 -31.13 -30.92 11.49
CA ASN A 215 -32.57 -30.76 11.33
C ASN A 215 -33.24 -32.09 11.00
N ALA A 216 -32.68 -32.91 10.08
CA ALA A 216 -33.19 -34.24 9.79
C ALA A 216 -33.15 -35.16 11.04
N ARG A 217 -32.09 -35.07 11.85
CA ARG A 217 -32.01 -35.81 13.13
C ARG A 217 -33.02 -35.32 14.16
N ARG A 218 -33.35 -34.02 14.21
CA ARG A 218 -34.38 -33.46 15.08
C ARG A 218 -35.77 -33.92 14.64
N GLU A 219 -36.08 -33.85 13.35
CA GLU A 219 -37.34 -34.33 12.77
C GLU A 219 -37.53 -35.84 13.02
N ALA A 220 -36.48 -36.66 12.86
CA ALA A 220 -36.54 -38.09 13.14
C ALA A 220 -36.79 -38.38 14.63
N ARG A 221 -36.19 -37.60 15.55
CA ARG A 221 -36.46 -37.72 17.00
C ARG A 221 -37.88 -37.29 17.35
N GLU A 222 -38.41 -36.25 16.72
CA GLU A 222 -39.79 -35.80 16.92
C GLU A 222 -40.80 -36.82 16.39
N MET A 223 -40.52 -37.47 15.25
CA MET A 223 -41.36 -38.54 14.73
C MET A 223 -41.31 -39.78 15.63
N ALA A 224 -40.12 -40.21 16.07
CA ALA A 224 -39.98 -41.35 16.97
C ALA A 224 -40.64 -41.11 18.33
N GLY A 225 -40.58 -39.88 18.87
CA GLY A 225 -41.28 -39.53 20.11
C GLY A 225 -42.81 -39.53 19.97
N LYS A 226 -43.34 -39.13 18.80
CA LYS A 226 -44.78 -39.22 18.53
C LYS A 226 -45.26 -40.65 18.33
N GLU A 227 -44.45 -41.50 17.69
CA GLU A 227 -44.75 -42.93 17.57
C GLU A 227 -44.72 -43.61 18.95
N SER A 228 -43.73 -43.30 19.80
CA SER A 228 -43.70 -43.86 21.15
C SER A 228 -44.85 -43.38 22.03
N ASP A 229 -45.22 -42.09 21.98
CA ASP A 229 -46.39 -41.59 22.72
C ASP A 229 -47.69 -42.24 22.20
N SER A 230 -47.82 -42.49 20.89
CA SER A 230 -49.00 -43.19 20.35
C SER A 230 -49.04 -44.68 20.69
N ASP A 231 -47.89 -45.32 20.76
CA ASP A 231 -47.78 -46.73 21.16
C ASP A 231 -48.10 -46.87 22.66
N GLU A 232 -47.60 -45.98 23.52
CA GLU A 232 -47.95 -45.94 24.96
C GLU A 232 -49.44 -45.64 25.18
N ASP A 233 -50.03 -44.67 24.47
CA ASP A 233 -51.49 -44.40 24.55
C ASP A 233 -52.31 -45.63 24.12
N SER A 234 -51.85 -46.41 23.14
CA SER A 234 -52.55 -47.64 22.71
C SER A 234 -52.36 -48.82 23.66
N GLU A 235 -51.20 -48.94 24.33
CA GLU A 235 -50.98 -49.95 25.37
C GLU A 235 -51.77 -49.61 26.65
N GLU A 236 -51.91 -48.33 27.01
CA GLU A 236 -52.80 -47.90 28.12
C GLU A 236 -54.28 -48.15 27.81
N GLU A 237 -54.74 -47.94 26.57
CA GLU A 237 -56.11 -48.30 26.14
C GLU A 237 -56.36 -49.83 26.18
N GLU A 238 -55.38 -50.65 25.79
CA GLU A 238 -55.47 -52.12 25.88
C GLU A 238 -55.45 -52.63 27.33
N GLU A 239 -54.64 -52.04 28.23
CA GLU A 239 -54.65 -52.37 29.67
C GLU A 239 -55.94 -51.92 30.38
N GLU A 240 -56.57 -50.82 29.97
CA GLU A 240 -57.90 -50.43 30.49
C GLU A 240 -59.00 -51.41 30.03
N GLU A 241 -58.97 -51.92 28.80
CA GLU A 241 -59.92 -52.93 28.31
C GLU A 241 -59.74 -54.29 29.01
N GLU A 242 -58.52 -54.77 29.25
CA GLU A 242 -58.29 -56.03 29.99
C GLU A 242 -58.71 -55.94 31.48
N ASN A 243 -58.58 -54.78 32.12
CA ASN A 243 -59.01 -54.58 33.51
C ASN A 243 -60.54 -54.51 33.65
N ASP A 244 -61.28 -54.10 32.62
CA ASP A 244 -62.76 -54.08 32.62
C ASP A 244 -63.36 -55.48 32.34
N GLU A 245 -62.64 -56.35 31.62
CA GLU A 245 -63.00 -57.77 31.47
C GLU A 245 -62.70 -58.61 32.73
N GLY A 246 -61.64 -58.30 33.47
CA GLY A 246 -61.27 -58.99 34.72
C GLY A 246 -62.19 -58.72 35.92
N ASN A 247 -63.01 -57.67 35.88
CA ASN A 247 -63.89 -57.26 36.98
C ASN A 247 -65.34 -57.79 36.87
N ASN A 248 -65.61 -58.64 35.87
CA ASN A 248 -66.92 -59.26 35.61
C ASN A 248 -66.98 -60.77 35.92
N GLU A 249 -65.95 -61.35 36.53
CA GLU A 249 -65.97 -62.73 37.08
C GLU A 249 -65.85 -62.73 38.61
N ASP A 250 -66.92 -62.31 39.31
CA ASP A 250 -67.22 -62.67 40.71
C ASP A 250 -68.74 -62.86 40.91
#